data_AF-A0AA50YII9-F1
#
_entry.id   AF-A0AA50YII9-F1
#
_cell.length_a   1.000
_cell.length_b   1.000
_cell.length_c   1.000
_cell.angle_alpha   90.00
_cell.angle_beta   90.00
_cell.angle_gamma   90.00
#
_symmetry.space_group_name_H-M   'P 1'
#
loop_
_entity.id
_entity.type
_entity.pdbx_description
1 polymer ?
#
loop_
_entity_poly.entity_id
_entity_poly.type
_entity_poly.pdbx_seq_one_letter_code
_entity_poly.pdbx_strand_id
1 'polypeptide(L)' 'CNELVSSKERVAAAIAAARSRLDALAPHLKDVLKATKPLQECLALRLDEKREESKLASLLPAPLFLLYANASAYSDALG' A
#
# COMPACT_ATOMS: atom_id res chain seq x y z
N CYS A 1 8.95 -15.70 -33.78
CA CYS A 1 8.17 -14.45 -33.63
C CYS A 1 6.78 -14.69 -33.02
N ASN A 2 6.01 -15.71 -33.41
CA ASN A 2 4.65 -15.95 -32.87
C ASN A 2 4.61 -16.23 -31.35
N GLU A 3 5.59 -16.94 -30.79
CA GLU A 3 5.62 -17.20 -29.33
C GLU A 3 5.80 -15.93 -28.49
N LEU A 4 6.61 -14.98 -28.98
CA LEU A 4 6.79 -13.69 -28.29
C LEU A 4 5.52 -12.85 -28.32
N VAL A 5 4.78 -12.89 -29.43
CA VAL A 5 3.49 -12.20 -29.58
C VAL A 5 2.44 -12.82 -28.65
N SER A 6 2.34 -14.15 -28.63
CA SER A 6 1.43 -14.87 -27.73
C SER A 6 1.77 -14.62 -26.25
N SER A 7 3.06 -14.61 -25.89
CA SER A 7 3.50 -14.27 -24.54
C SER A 7 3.12 -12.84 -24.14
N LYS A 8 3.31 -11.87 -25.05
CA LYS A 8 2.93 -10.47 -24.85
C LYS A 8 1.42 -10.32 -24.65
N GLU A 9 0.60 -10.99 -25.44
CA GLU A 9 -0.86 -10.97 -25.32
C GLU A 9 -1.33 -11.56 -24.00
N ARG A 10 -0.75 -12.69 -23.59
CA ARG A 10 -1.05 -13.31 -22.28
C ARG A 10 -0.70 -12.39 -21.11
N VAL A 11 0.47 -11.76 -21.16
CA VAL A 11 0.89 -10.81 -20.12
C VAL A 11 0.00 -9.57 -20.13
N ALA A 12 -0.36 -9.04 -21.30
CA ALA A 12 -1.28 -7.90 -21.40
C ALA A 12 -2.67 -8.22 -20.83
N ALA A 13 -3.20 -9.42 -21.12
CA ALA A 13 -4.46 -9.88 -20.55
C ALA A 13 -4.38 -10.04 -19.02
N ALA A 14 -3.27 -10.57 -18.50
CA ALA A 14 -3.04 -10.68 -17.06
C ALA A 14 -2.95 -9.32 -16.37
N ILE A 15 -2.27 -8.34 -16.98
CA ILE A 15 -2.21 -6.96 -16.48
C ILE A 15 -3.60 -6.32 -16.47
N ALA A 16 -4.38 -6.49 -17.54
CA ALA A 16 -5.74 -5.96 -17.62
C ALA A 16 -6.66 -6.54 -16.55
N ALA A 17 -6.58 -7.87 -16.33
CA ALA A 17 -7.33 -8.55 -15.28
C ALA A 17 -6.92 -8.08 -13.88
N ALA A 18 -5.62 -7.92 -13.62
CA ALA A 18 -5.12 -7.41 -12.34
C ALA A 18 -5.57 -5.96 -12.09
N ARG A 19 -5.52 -5.09 -13.10
CA ARG A 19 -6.03 -3.71 -13.01
C ARG A 19 -7.51 -3.66 -12.70
N SER A 20 -8.33 -4.40 -13.44
CA SER A 20 -9.78 -4.47 -13.21
C SER A 20 -10.11 -4.94 -11.79
N ARG A 21 -9.38 -5.93 -11.26
CA ARG A 21 -9.55 -6.38 -9.87
C ARG A 21 -9.16 -5.29 -8.86
N LEU A 22 -8.08 -4.56 -9.10
CA LEU A 22 -7.65 -3.46 -8.24
C LEU A 22 -8.67 -2.31 -8.26
N ASP A 23 -9.20 -1.97 -9.43
CA ASP A 23 -10.21 -0.92 -9.60
C ASP A 23 -11.52 -1.28 -8.90
N ALA A 24 -11.92 -2.55 -8.93
CA ALA A 24 -13.08 -3.04 -8.20
C ALA A 24 -12.85 -3.09 -6.68
N LEU A 25 -11.64 -3.43 -6.23
CA LEU A 25 -11.33 -3.58 -4.80
C LEU A 25 -11.08 -2.25 -4.08
N ALA A 26 -10.51 -1.26 -4.78
CA ALA A 26 -10.21 0.06 -4.24
C ALA A 26 -11.38 0.76 -3.52
N PRO A 27 -12.61 0.85 -4.07
CA PRO A 27 -13.73 1.47 -3.37
C PRO A 27 -14.12 0.70 -2.10
N HIS A 28 -14.15 -0.63 -2.15
CA HIS A 28 -14.47 -1.46 -0.98
C HIS A 28 -13.46 -1.26 0.15
N LEU A 29 -12.17 -1.18 -0.17
CA LEU A 29 -11.14 -0.86 0.83
C LEU A 29 -11.32 0.53 1.43
N LYS A 30 -11.71 1.53 0.63
CA LYS A 30 -12.00 2.88 1.15
C LYS A 30 -13.21 2.88 2.09
N ASP A 31 -14.24 2.11 1.78
CA ASP A 31 -15.43 2.01 2.62
C ASP A 31 -15.12 1.33 3.97
N VAL A 32 -14.33 0.25 3.95
CA VAL A 32 -13.84 -0.39 5.19
C VAL A 32 -13.00 0.58 6.02
N LEU A 33 -12.13 1.36 5.39
CA LEU A 33 -11.35 2.37 6.11
C LEU A 33 -12.23 3.44 6.74
N LYS A 34 -13.25 3.93 6.03
CA LYS A 34 -14.21 4.88 6.60
C LYS A 34 -15.00 4.29 7.76
N ALA A 35 -15.48 3.06 7.62
CA ALA A 35 -16.26 2.38 8.64
C ALA A 35 -15.45 2.09 9.92
N THR A 36 -14.12 1.93 9.79
CA THR A 36 -13.23 1.64 10.93
C THR A 36 -12.72 2.89 11.66
N LYS A 37 -12.88 4.09 11.11
CA LYS A 37 -12.49 5.36 11.76
C LYS A 37 -13.02 5.54 13.20
N PRO A 38 -14.32 5.38 13.50
CA PRO A 38 -14.81 5.58 14.86
C PRO A 38 -14.17 4.62 15.86
N LEU A 39 -13.83 3.39 15.44
CA LEU A 39 -13.12 2.45 16.29
C LEU A 39 -11.67 2.88 16.54
N GLN A 40 -11.00 3.45 15.53
CA GLN A 40 -9.65 4.00 15.69
C GLN A 40 -9.64 5.15 16.68
N GLU A 41 -10.62 6.05 16.61
CA GLU A 41 -10.77 7.18 17.54
C GLU A 41 -11.02 6.69 18.98
N CYS A 42 -11.91 5.72 19.17
CA CYS A 42 -12.19 5.13 20.49
C CYS A 42 -10.96 4.43 21.11
N LEU A 43 -10.11 3.84 20.28
CA LEU A 43 -8.90 3.14 20.71
C LEU A 43 -7.64 4.03 20.68
N ALA A 44 -7.78 5.33 20.38
CA ALA A 44 -6.69 6.29 20.20
C ALA A 44 -5.60 5.82 19.22
N LEU A 45 -5.98 5.06 18.19
CA LEU A 45 -5.09 4.52 17.18
C LEU A 45 -4.85 5.56 16.06
N ARG A 46 -3.61 6.02 15.91
CA ARG A 46 -3.23 7.01 14.88
C ARG A 46 -2.82 6.35 13.56
N LEU A 47 -3.67 5.47 13.02
CA LEU A 47 -3.34 4.68 11.82
C LEU A 47 -3.29 5.54 10.55
N ASP A 48 -4.15 6.56 10.46
CA ASP A 48 -4.16 7.49 9.32
C ASP A 48 -2.86 8.30 9.27
N GLU A 49 -2.39 8.82 10.41
CA GLU A 49 -1.11 9.54 10.51
C GLU A 49 0.07 8.65 10.09
N LYS A 50 0.15 7.42 10.63
CA LYS A 50 1.21 6.46 10.30
C LYS A 50 1.22 6.11 8.81
N ARG A 51 0.04 6.07 8.16
CA ARG A 51 -0.08 5.86 6.70
C ARG A 51 0.41 7.04 5.90
N GLU A 52 0.05 8.27 6.26
CA GLU A 52 0.56 9.47 5.59
C GLU A 52 2.07 9.62 5.76
N GLU A 53 2.59 9.36 6.96
CA GLU A 53 4.03 9.37 7.22
C GLU A 53 4.77 8.33 6.37
N SER A 54 4.23 7.12 6.25
CA SER A 54 4.79 6.07 5.39
C SER A 54 4.79 6.46 3.90
N LYS A 55 3.75 7.16 3.43
CA LYS A 55 3.71 7.70 2.05
C LYS A 55 4.79 8.76 1.86
N LEU A 56 4.96 9.67 2.81
CA LEU A 56 6.02 10.68 2.75
C LEU A 56 7.41 10.05 2.79
N ALA A 57 7.61 9.04 3.65
CA ALA A 57 8.88 8.33 3.76
C ALA A 57 9.26 7.65 2.43
N SER A 58 8.29 7.16 1.65
CA SER A 58 8.56 6.56 0.33
C SER A 58 9.15 7.54 -0.70
N LEU A 59 9.06 8.85 -0.46
CA LEU A 59 9.66 9.90 -1.28
C LEU A 59 11.10 10.23 -0.88
N LEU A 60 11.58 9.67 0.24
CA LEU A 60 12.93 9.92 0.72
C LEU A 60 13.98 9.22 -0.15
N PRO A 61 15.21 9.79 -0.24
CA PRO A 61 16.37 9.08 -0.76
C PRO A 61 16.58 7.73 -0.05
N ALA A 62 17.05 6.72 -0.78
CA ALA A 62 17.17 5.34 -0.29
C ALA A 62 17.85 5.19 1.09
N PRO A 63 18.96 5.90 1.41
CA PRO A 63 19.57 5.81 2.73
C PRO A 63 18.66 6.35 3.86
N LEU A 64 17.93 7.43 3.59
CA LEU A 64 17.03 8.06 4.57
C LEU A 64 15.75 7.23 4.77
N PHE A 65 15.24 6.61 3.71
CA PHE A 65 14.13 5.66 3.81
C PHE A 65 14.51 4.45 4.68
N LEU A 66 15.69 3.87 4.47
CA LEU A 66 16.19 2.75 5.28
C LEU A 66 16.34 3.14 6.75
N LEU A 67 16.87 4.34 7.03
CA LEU A 67 16.98 4.84 8.40
C LEU A 67 15.60 4.98 9.05
N TYR A 68 14.63 5.58 8.35
CA TYR A 68 13.25 5.72 8.83
C TYR A 68 12.61 4.37 9.12
N ALA A 69 12.70 3.41 8.18
CA ALA A 69 12.12 2.08 8.34
C ALA A 69 12.71 1.34 9.54
N ASN A 70 14.04 1.39 9.71
CA ASN A 70 14.72 0.77 10.83
C ASN A 70 14.35 1.45 12.16
N ALA A 71 14.37 2.78 12.21
CA ALA A 71 14.02 3.54 13.42
C ALA A 71 12.56 3.29 13.85
N SER A 72 11.62 3.30 12.89
CA SER A 72 10.21 2.98 13.16
C SER A 72 10.05 1.56 13.67
N ALA A 73 10.74 0.58 13.08
CA ALA A 73 10.67 -0.80 13.52
C ALA A 73 11.23 -1.00 14.94
N TYR A 74 12.35 -0.34 15.27
CA TYR A 74 12.89 -0.39 16.62
C TYR A 74 11.96 0.29 17.63
N SER A 75 11.36 1.43 17.28
CA SER A 75 10.40 2.10 18.14
C SER A 75 9.15 1.25 18.40
N ASP A 76 8.63 0.58 17.38
CA ASP A 76 7.44 -0.28 17.51
C ASP A 76 7.73 -1.57 18.31
N ALA A 77 8.98 -2.06 18.28
CA ALA A 77 9.36 -3.31 18.94
C ALA A 77 9.86 -3.14 20.37
N LEU A 78 10.45 -1.98 20.70
CA LEU A 78 11.13 -1.73 21.98
C LEU A 78 10.45 -0.64 22.83
N GLY A 79 9.55 0.15 22.24
CA GLY A 79 8.75 1.18 22.92
C GLY A 79 7.34 0.72 23.21
#